data_AF-A1ARL1-F1
#
_entry.id   AF-A1ARL1-F1
#
_cell.length_a   1.000
_cell.length_b   1.000
_cell.length_c   1.000
_cell.angle_alpha   90.00
_cell.angle_beta   90.00
_cell.angle_gamma   90.00
#
_symmetry.space_group_name_H-M   'P 1'
#
loop_
_entity.id
_entity.type
_entity.pdbx_description
1 polymer ?
#
loop_
_entity_poly.entity_id
_entity_poly.type
_entity_poly.pdbx_seq_one_letter_code
_entity_poly.pdbx_strand_id
1 'polypeptide(L)'
;MGKGTREAKLQTIQRFAEFVQQKFGLERIENLKPGHVQAYADNLREQNISARTGANYMAYVRDLCQAIGKGGIVAKDNATYGFGGVPRQNPLNVNHDKIADIQLQLDEKAANGDRISMMMSASAVMRDAFGLRQEEALLTPAKVTVRDGKQYLQVLGAKGGRPRELEIRTQAQRSALARVAETAKVLSNANGRPIPPEYNLKDAMKAESKEWHRLGGTRAVKANMHAQRRLAEGATKTQINRELGHGNHRSLGSYAKS
;
A
#
# COMPACT_ATOMS: atom_id res chain seq x y z
N MET A 1 7.60 -3.26 14.30
CA MET A 1 8.00 -3.38 12.87
C MET A 1 7.10 -4.45 12.24
N GLY A 2 6.41 -4.17 11.12
CA GLY A 2 5.45 -5.15 10.55
C GLY A 2 6.15 -6.37 9.95
N LYS A 3 5.54 -7.57 10.00
CA LYS A 3 6.13 -8.83 9.52
C LYS A 3 6.71 -8.72 8.09
N GLY A 4 5.99 -8.10 7.16
CA GLY A 4 6.47 -7.90 5.79
C GLY A 4 7.65 -6.92 5.63
N THR A 5 7.82 -5.97 6.56
CA THR A 5 8.98 -5.06 6.54
C THR A 5 10.27 -5.76 6.98
N ARG A 6 10.17 -6.71 7.93
CA ARG A 6 11.32 -7.51 8.37
C ARG A 6 11.80 -8.44 7.26
N GLU A 7 10.87 -9.16 6.63
CA GLU A 7 11.20 -10.09 5.55
C GLU A 7 11.82 -9.39 4.34
N ALA A 8 11.22 -8.27 3.88
CA ALA A 8 11.78 -7.48 2.78
C ALA A 8 13.18 -6.93 3.10
N LYS A 9 13.41 -6.51 4.36
CA LYS A 9 14.73 -6.07 4.82
C LYS A 9 15.75 -7.21 4.77
N LEU A 10 15.39 -8.39 5.26
CA LEU A 10 16.26 -9.58 5.25
C LEU A 10 16.61 -10.01 3.81
N GLN A 11 15.62 -10.08 2.92
CA GLN A 11 15.85 -10.41 1.50
C GLN A 11 16.79 -9.40 0.82
N THR A 12 16.64 -8.11 1.13
CA THR A 12 17.52 -7.09 0.56
C THR A 12 18.95 -7.18 1.09
N ILE A 13 19.09 -7.42 2.40
CA ILE A 13 20.40 -7.63 3.04
C ILE A 13 21.08 -8.88 2.45
N GLN A 14 20.33 -9.97 2.28
CA GLN A 14 20.81 -11.20 1.66
C GLN A 14 21.29 -10.93 0.23
N ARG A 15 20.49 -10.24 -0.59
CA ARG A 15 20.89 -9.85 -1.96
C ARG A 15 22.18 -9.02 -1.98
N PHE A 16 22.35 -8.10 -1.03
CA PHE A 16 23.58 -7.34 -0.92
C PHE A 16 24.77 -8.24 -0.54
N ALA A 17 24.61 -9.14 0.43
CA ALA A 17 25.63 -10.09 0.86
C ALA A 17 26.05 -11.02 -0.29
N GLU A 18 25.09 -11.58 -1.03
CA GLU A 18 25.33 -12.42 -2.21
C GLU A 18 26.09 -11.65 -3.30
N PHE A 19 25.70 -10.40 -3.58
CA PHE A 19 26.39 -9.56 -4.54
C PHE A 19 27.86 -9.35 -4.16
N VAL A 20 28.15 -8.98 -2.90
CA VAL A 20 29.54 -8.72 -2.48
C VAL A 20 30.38 -10.00 -2.42
N GLN A 21 29.76 -11.13 -2.05
CA GLN A 21 30.42 -12.43 -2.07
C GLN A 21 30.79 -12.82 -3.50
N GLN A 22 29.84 -12.75 -4.43
CA GLN A 22 30.06 -13.17 -5.82
C GLN A 22 31.01 -12.25 -6.57
N LYS A 23 30.91 -10.93 -6.37
CA LYS A 23 31.73 -9.94 -7.10
C LYS A 23 33.13 -9.78 -6.53
N PHE A 24 33.31 -9.95 -5.22
CA PHE A 24 34.57 -9.63 -4.52
C PHE A 24 35.15 -10.79 -3.70
N GLY A 25 34.52 -11.97 -3.69
CA GLY A 25 34.96 -13.10 -2.86
C GLY A 25 34.88 -12.81 -1.36
N LEU A 26 33.97 -11.92 -0.94
CA LEU A 26 33.91 -11.48 0.46
C LEU A 26 33.34 -12.58 1.37
N GLU A 27 34.20 -13.17 2.21
CA GLU A 27 33.82 -14.26 3.12
C GLU A 27 33.23 -13.77 4.46
N ARG A 28 33.62 -12.56 4.88
CA ARG A 28 33.32 -12.00 6.20
C ARG A 28 32.74 -10.61 6.11
N ILE A 29 31.61 -10.38 6.78
CA ILE A 29 30.88 -9.12 6.72
C ILE A 29 31.68 -7.94 7.32
N GLU A 30 32.58 -8.23 8.26
CA GLU A 30 33.48 -7.27 8.87
C GLU A 30 34.46 -6.68 7.86
N ASN A 31 34.70 -7.35 6.73
CA ASN A 31 35.60 -6.89 5.67
C ASN A 31 34.90 -5.93 4.68
N LEU A 32 33.65 -5.55 4.91
CA LEU A 32 32.95 -4.55 4.09
C LEU A 32 33.70 -3.22 4.06
N LYS A 33 33.88 -2.66 2.86
CA LYS A 33 34.53 -1.36 2.62
C LYS A 33 33.58 -0.43 1.85
N PRO A 34 33.78 0.90 1.88
CA PRO A 34 32.97 1.85 1.11
C PRO A 34 32.86 1.48 -0.38
N GLY A 35 33.94 0.95 -0.98
CA GLY A 35 33.94 0.49 -2.38
C GLY A 35 32.93 -0.63 -2.68
N HIS A 36 32.67 -1.55 -1.75
CA HIS A 36 31.66 -2.62 -1.96
C HIS A 36 30.25 -2.05 -1.99
N VAL A 37 29.98 -1.06 -1.14
CA VAL A 37 28.69 -0.35 -1.07
C VAL A 37 28.45 0.45 -2.35
N GLN A 38 29.49 1.15 -2.84
CA GLN A 38 29.42 1.89 -4.09
C GLN A 38 29.18 0.94 -5.28
N ALA A 39 29.95 -0.14 -5.38
CA ALA A 39 29.80 -1.11 -6.45
C ALA A 39 28.41 -1.77 -6.47
N TYR A 40 27.79 -1.97 -5.29
CA TYR A 40 26.42 -2.45 -5.21
C TYR A 40 25.41 -1.40 -5.71
N ALA A 41 25.56 -0.14 -5.31
CA ALA A 41 24.73 0.94 -5.83
C ALA A 41 24.84 1.06 -7.36
N ASP A 42 26.05 0.94 -7.90
CA ASP A 42 26.30 0.96 -9.35
C ASP A 42 25.59 -0.21 -10.04
N ASN A 43 25.71 -1.41 -9.49
CA ASN A 43 25.01 -2.59 -10.00
C ASN A 43 23.48 -2.45 -9.96
N LEU A 44 22.92 -1.82 -8.93
CA LEU A 44 21.49 -1.51 -8.88
C LEU A 44 21.08 -0.54 -10.01
N ARG A 45 21.93 0.45 -10.32
CA ARG A 45 21.69 1.38 -11.44
C ARG A 45 21.77 0.68 -12.79
N GLU A 46 22.77 -0.18 -12.99
CA GLU A 46 22.91 -1.02 -14.20
C GLU A 46 21.68 -1.91 -14.42
N GLN A 47 21.08 -2.42 -13.34
CA GLN A 47 19.83 -3.20 -13.38
C GLN A 47 18.57 -2.33 -13.57
N ASN A 48 18.71 -1.03 -13.84
CA ASN A 48 17.62 -0.08 -13.99
C ASN A 48 16.65 -0.07 -12.78
N ILE A 49 17.16 -0.32 -11.58
CA ILE A 49 16.36 -0.25 -10.35
C ILE A 49 15.93 1.21 -10.13
N SER A 50 14.63 1.42 -9.93
CA SER A 50 14.10 2.77 -9.74
C SER A 50 14.76 3.49 -8.55
N ALA A 51 14.91 4.82 -8.65
CA ALA A 51 15.55 5.62 -7.59
C ALA A 51 14.93 5.41 -6.21
N ARG A 52 13.60 5.21 -6.14
CA ARG A 52 12.90 4.89 -4.89
C ARG A 52 13.28 3.52 -4.33
N THR A 53 13.33 2.51 -5.19
CA THR A 53 13.71 1.15 -4.77
C THR A 53 15.19 1.12 -4.36
N GLY A 54 16.08 1.74 -5.14
CA GLY A 54 17.49 1.87 -4.80
C GLY A 54 17.70 2.60 -3.46
N ALA A 55 17.00 3.71 -3.24
CA ALA A 55 17.02 4.43 -1.97
C ALA A 55 16.60 3.55 -0.77
N ASN A 56 15.58 2.69 -0.95
CA ASN A 56 15.16 1.74 0.08
C ASN A 56 16.22 0.66 0.33
N TYR A 57 16.84 0.14 -0.73
CA TYR A 57 17.89 -0.87 -0.59
C TYR A 57 19.11 -0.29 0.14
N MET A 58 19.55 0.92 -0.22
CA MET A 58 20.63 1.61 0.47
C MET A 58 20.30 1.90 1.93
N ALA A 59 19.03 2.14 2.28
CA ALA A 59 18.61 2.25 3.68
C ALA A 59 18.81 0.94 4.46
N TYR A 60 18.48 -0.21 3.89
CA TYR A 60 18.70 -1.50 4.56
C TYR A 60 20.18 -1.88 4.63
N VAL A 61 20.98 -1.54 3.61
CA VAL A 61 22.44 -1.69 3.66
C VAL A 61 23.04 -0.82 4.78
N ARG A 62 22.54 0.41 4.95
CA ARG A 62 22.95 1.31 6.03
C ARG A 62 22.59 0.73 7.40
N ASP A 63 21.38 0.21 7.57
CA ASP A 63 20.96 -0.46 8.81
C ASP A 63 21.87 -1.66 9.14
N LEU A 64 22.23 -2.47 8.14
CA LEU A 64 23.16 -3.60 8.30
C LEU A 64 24.54 -3.11 8.75
N CYS A 65 25.10 -2.12 8.04
CA CYS A 65 26.42 -1.57 8.36
C CYS A 65 26.44 -0.94 9.76
N GLN A 66 25.35 -0.30 10.17
CA GLN A 66 25.20 0.23 11.52
C GLN A 66 25.19 -0.90 12.57
N ALA A 67 24.48 -1.99 12.31
CA ALA A 67 24.38 -3.13 13.24
C ALA A 67 25.74 -3.83 13.47
N ILE A 68 26.64 -3.83 12.47
CA ILE A 68 27.99 -4.41 12.58
C ILE A 68 29.06 -3.39 13.01
N GLY A 69 28.66 -2.18 13.46
CA GLY A 69 29.60 -1.14 13.91
C GLY A 69 30.35 -0.42 12.78
N LYS A 70 29.96 -0.63 11.51
CA LYS A 70 30.59 -0.02 10.32
C LYS A 70 29.71 1.04 9.66
N GLY A 71 28.86 1.74 10.42
CA GLY A 71 27.92 2.74 9.86
C GLY A 71 28.59 3.83 9.02
N GLY A 72 29.86 4.15 9.30
CA GLY A 72 30.63 5.16 8.57
C GLY A 72 31.03 4.79 7.12
N ILE A 73 30.85 3.54 6.70
CA ILE A 73 31.20 3.12 5.32
C ILE A 73 30.08 3.39 4.30
N VAL A 74 28.90 3.82 4.77
CA VAL A 74 27.72 4.11 3.93
C VAL A 74 27.38 5.59 4.08
N ALA A 75 27.25 6.31 2.96
CA ALA A 75 26.84 7.70 2.95
C ALA A 75 25.44 7.86 3.55
N LYS A 76 25.19 8.98 4.25
CA LYS A 76 23.87 9.28 4.84
C LYS A 76 22.84 9.61 3.76
N ASP A 77 23.25 10.35 2.72
CA ASP A 77 22.38 10.73 1.63
C ASP A 77 22.41 9.68 0.50
N ASN A 78 21.23 9.34 -0.01
CA ASN A 78 21.07 8.45 -1.14
C ASN A 78 21.42 9.14 -2.47
N ALA A 79 21.49 10.47 -2.52
CA ALA A 79 21.96 11.22 -3.68
C ALA A 79 23.40 10.83 -4.07
N THR A 80 24.26 10.53 -3.08
CA THR A 80 25.63 10.02 -3.30
C THR A 80 25.65 8.76 -4.18
N TYR A 81 24.59 7.95 -4.12
CA TYR A 81 24.46 6.70 -4.86
C TYR A 81 23.63 6.82 -6.14
N GLY A 82 23.30 8.04 -6.58
CA GLY A 82 22.43 8.28 -7.73
C GLY A 82 20.95 8.00 -7.47
N PHE A 83 20.55 7.87 -6.19
CA PHE A 83 19.15 7.64 -5.78
C PHE A 83 18.55 8.87 -5.07
N GLY A 84 19.05 10.07 -5.41
CA GLY A 84 18.55 11.35 -4.90
C GLY A 84 17.26 11.80 -5.58
N GLY A 85 16.68 12.90 -5.08
CA GLY A 85 15.57 13.59 -5.76
C GLY A 85 14.24 12.83 -5.84
N VAL A 86 14.10 11.69 -5.16
CA VAL A 86 12.87 10.89 -5.16
C VAL A 86 11.74 11.70 -4.49
N PRO A 87 10.72 12.17 -5.23
CA PRO A 87 9.59 12.86 -4.61
C PRO A 87 8.94 11.93 -3.59
N ARG A 88 8.63 12.42 -2.38
CA ARG A 88 7.89 11.61 -1.38
C ARG A 88 6.56 11.12 -1.96
N GLN A 89 5.94 11.97 -2.77
CA GLN A 89 4.74 11.67 -3.53
C GLN A 89 5.09 11.56 -5.01
N ASN A 90 4.98 10.36 -5.56
CA ASN A 90 4.94 10.19 -7.01
C ASN A 90 3.45 10.25 -7.41
N PRO A 91 2.93 11.35 -7.99
CA PRO A 91 1.62 11.30 -8.62
C PRO A 91 1.76 10.31 -9.79
N LEU A 92 1.17 9.13 -9.63
CA LEU A 92 1.04 8.22 -10.76
C LEU A 92 0.10 8.93 -11.72
N ASN A 93 0.51 9.11 -12.97
CA ASN A 93 -0.44 9.38 -14.04
C ASN A 93 -1.35 8.14 -14.12
N VAL A 94 -2.60 8.27 -13.69
CA VAL A 94 -3.57 7.18 -13.59
C VAL A 94 -4.54 7.25 -14.76
N ASN A 95 -4.86 6.11 -15.36
CA ASN A 95 -5.94 6.04 -16.34
C ASN A 95 -7.29 5.89 -15.61
N HIS A 96 -7.98 7.01 -15.44
CA HIS A 96 -9.25 7.07 -14.71
C HIS A 96 -10.36 6.30 -15.42
N ASP A 97 -10.46 6.45 -16.74
CA ASP A 97 -11.50 5.81 -17.54
C ASP A 97 -11.36 4.29 -17.48
N LYS A 98 -10.13 3.77 -17.56
CA LYS A 98 -9.92 2.32 -17.46
C LYS A 98 -10.23 1.78 -16.07
N ILE A 99 -10.00 2.55 -15.01
CA ILE A 99 -10.39 2.15 -13.65
C ILE A 99 -11.91 2.12 -13.52
N ALA A 100 -12.60 3.13 -14.05
CA ALA A 100 -14.07 3.19 -14.02
C ALA A 100 -14.70 2.03 -14.82
N ASP A 101 -14.15 1.70 -15.99
CA ASP A 101 -14.53 0.53 -16.80
C ASP A 101 -14.37 -0.79 -16.03
N ILE A 102 -13.21 -1.00 -15.38
CA ILE A 102 -13.00 -2.19 -14.54
C ILE A 102 -14.01 -2.25 -13.40
N GLN A 103 -14.31 -1.11 -12.75
CA GLN A 103 -15.25 -1.04 -11.65
C GLN A 103 -16.67 -1.40 -12.10
N LEU A 104 -17.10 -0.91 -13.26
CA LEU A 104 -18.39 -1.25 -13.86
C LEU A 104 -18.50 -2.75 -14.14
N GLN A 105 -17.47 -3.35 -14.75
CA GLN A 105 -17.44 -4.79 -15.02
C GLN A 105 -17.46 -5.64 -13.74
N LEU A 106 -16.83 -5.17 -12.65
CA LEU A 106 -16.92 -5.83 -11.34
C LEU A 106 -18.34 -5.76 -10.79
N ASP A 107 -19.00 -4.61 -10.90
CA ASP A 107 -20.37 -4.45 -10.41
C ASP A 107 -21.36 -5.31 -11.20
N GLU A 108 -21.20 -5.42 -12.52
CA GLU A 108 -21.98 -6.34 -13.37
C GLU A 108 -21.76 -7.81 -12.98
N LYS A 109 -20.52 -8.22 -12.79
CA LYS A 109 -20.19 -9.58 -12.34
C LYS A 109 -20.74 -9.88 -10.96
N ALA A 110 -20.65 -8.93 -10.04
CA ALA A 110 -21.20 -9.04 -8.69
C ALA A 110 -22.73 -9.20 -8.74
N ALA A 111 -23.42 -8.44 -9.60
CA ALA A 111 -24.86 -8.57 -9.81
C ALA A 111 -25.23 -9.96 -10.37
N ASN A 112 -24.35 -10.57 -11.17
CA ASN A 112 -24.51 -11.91 -11.74
C ASN A 112 -24.04 -13.04 -10.81
N GLY A 113 -23.75 -12.77 -9.53
CA GLY A 113 -23.42 -13.81 -8.55
C GLY A 113 -21.93 -14.10 -8.36
N ASP A 114 -21.01 -13.38 -9.03
CA ASP A 114 -19.58 -13.63 -8.87
C ASP A 114 -19.09 -13.15 -7.48
N ARG A 115 -18.74 -14.12 -6.63
CA ARG A 115 -18.36 -13.90 -5.22
C ARG A 115 -17.10 -13.05 -5.06
N ILE A 116 -16.13 -13.18 -5.97
CA ILE A 116 -14.90 -12.38 -5.94
C ILE A 116 -15.23 -10.92 -6.28
N SER A 117 -16.06 -10.69 -7.30
CA SER A 117 -16.47 -9.35 -7.71
C SER A 117 -17.33 -8.68 -6.64
N MET A 118 -18.22 -9.42 -5.96
CA MET A 118 -18.95 -8.90 -4.79
C MET A 118 -18.00 -8.39 -3.69
N MET A 119 -16.99 -9.20 -3.32
CA MET A 119 -15.95 -8.81 -2.37
C MET A 119 -15.22 -7.55 -2.84
N MET A 120 -14.83 -7.49 -4.12
CA MET A 120 -14.08 -6.37 -4.68
C MET A 120 -14.89 -5.07 -4.70
N SER A 121 -16.16 -5.12 -5.11
CA SER A 121 -17.06 -3.97 -5.09
C SER A 121 -17.31 -3.46 -3.68
N ALA A 122 -17.56 -4.35 -2.70
CA ALA A 122 -17.72 -3.97 -1.30
C ALA A 122 -16.44 -3.36 -0.70
N SER A 123 -15.27 -3.93 -1.02
CA SER A 123 -13.97 -3.38 -0.63
C SER A 123 -13.71 -2.01 -1.24
N ALA A 124 -14.05 -1.81 -2.52
CA ALA A 124 -13.88 -0.54 -3.22
C ALA A 124 -14.69 0.59 -2.55
N VAL A 125 -15.98 0.39 -2.28
CA VAL A 125 -16.81 1.42 -1.63
C VAL A 125 -16.33 1.79 -0.23
N MET A 126 -15.76 0.83 0.52
CA MET A 126 -15.14 1.09 1.82
C MET A 126 -13.86 1.91 1.71
N ARG A 127 -13.02 1.62 0.70
CA ARG A 127 -11.83 2.42 0.42
C ARG A 127 -12.22 3.86 0.09
N ASP A 128 -13.22 4.06 -0.75
CA ASP A 128 -13.65 5.38 -1.21
C ASP A 128 -14.32 6.20 -0.10
N ALA A 129 -15.21 5.60 0.70
CA ALA A 129 -15.96 6.32 1.73
C ALA A 129 -15.16 6.61 3.01
N PHE A 130 -14.18 5.77 3.35
CA PHE A 130 -13.43 5.85 4.62
C PHE A 130 -11.92 6.05 4.45
N GLY A 131 -11.40 6.07 3.22
CA GLY A 131 -9.96 6.17 2.96
C GLY A 131 -9.18 4.98 3.52
N LEU A 132 -9.79 3.79 3.51
CA LEU A 132 -9.16 2.57 4.03
C LEU A 132 -8.09 2.04 3.07
N ARG A 133 -7.09 1.38 3.65
CA ARG A 133 -6.18 0.54 2.86
C ARG A 133 -6.92 -0.69 2.35
N GLN A 134 -6.40 -1.32 1.29
CA GLN A 134 -6.95 -2.55 0.71
C GLN A 134 -7.21 -3.65 1.75
N GLU A 135 -6.20 -3.96 2.56
CA GLU A 135 -6.34 -4.94 3.65
C GLU A 135 -7.37 -4.49 4.70
N GLU A 136 -7.38 -3.21 5.07
CA GLU A 136 -8.34 -2.66 6.02
C GLU A 136 -9.79 -2.79 5.50
N ALA A 137 -10.02 -2.51 4.22
CA ALA A 137 -11.34 -2.60 3.58
C ALA A 137 -11.86 -4.04 3.48
N LEU A 138 -10.97 -5.02 3.29
CA LEU A 138 -11.35 -6.45 3.28
C LEU A 138 -11.60 -7.00 4.70
N LEU A 139 -10.86 -6.52 5.70
CA LEU A 139 -10.95 -7.05 7.06
C LEU A 139 -12.03 -6.40 7.92
N THR A 140 -12.41 -5.17 7.62
CA THR A 140 -13.31 -4.36 8.47
C THR A 140 -14.78 -4.74 8.20
N PRO A 141 -15.50 -5.32 9.19
CA PRO A 141 -16.92 -5.59 9.06
C PRO A 141 -17.74 -4.29 9.22
N ALA A 142 -19.03 -4.35 8.91
CA ALA A 142 -19.98 -3.25 9.12
C ALA A 142 -20.37 -3.07 10.61
N LYS A 143 -19.39 -3.15 11.53
CA LYS A 143 -19.59 -3.01 12.97
C LYS A 143 -19.40 -1.56 13.39
N VAL A 144 -20.44 -1.01 14.02
CA VAL A 144 -20.49 0.39 14.47
C VAL A 144 -20.57 0.44 15.99
N THR A 145 -19.79 1.32 16.60
CA THR A 145 -19.90 1.70 18.02
C THR A 145 -20.58 3.06 18.13
N VAL A 146 -21.36 3.25 19.21
CA VAL A 146 -22.03 4.52 19.49
C VAL A 146 -21.46 5.11 20.78
N ARG A 147 -20.99 6.34 20.73
CA ARG A 147 -20.48 7.10 21.87
C ARG A 147 -20.88 8.55 21.73
N ASP A 148 -21.42 9.15 22.79
CA ASP A 148 -21.78 10.56 22.85
C ASP A 148 -22.67 11.02 21.67
N GLY A 149 -23.65 10.17 21.30
CA GLY A 149 -24.56 10.42 20.18
C GLY A 149 -23.93 10.29 18.78
N LYS A 150 -22.66 9.89 18.69
CA LYS A 150 -21.91 9.72 17.44
C LYS A 150 -21.65 8.25 17.14
N GLN A 151 -21.58 7.93 15.86
CA GLN A 151 -21.32 6.59 15.35
C GLN A 151 -19.89 6.47 14.85
N TYR A 152 -19.21 5.38 15.16
CA TYR A 152 -17.82 5.13 14.78
C TYR A 152 -17.65 3.75 14.15
N LEU A 153 -16.88 3.68 13.07
CA LEU A 153 -16.41 2.46 12.45
C LEU A 153 -15.12 2.00 13.13
N GLN A 154 -15.11 0.76 13.62
CA GLN A 154 -13.91 0.12 14.15
C GLN A 154 -13.07 -0.50 13.01
N VAL A 155 -11.98 0.16 12.61
CA VAL A 155 -11.13 -0.31 11.51
C VAL A 155 -10.21 -1.44 11.96
N LEU A 156 -10.25 -2.57 11.26
CA LEU A 156 -9.35 -3.71 11.45
C LEU A 156 -8.21 -3.70 10.41
N GLY A 157 -7.08 -4.34 10.72
CA GLY A 157 -5.94 -4.44 9.78
C GLY A 157 -5.05 -3.18 9.71
N ALA A 158 -5.18 -2.27 10.67
CA ALA A 158 -4.36 -1.06 10.71
C ALA A 158 -2.86 -1.39 10.83
N LYS A 159 -2.05 -0.76 9.99
CA LYS A 159 -0.59 -0.94 9.96
C LYS A 159 0.01 -0.71 11.36
N GLY A 160 0.66 -1.73 11.92
CA GLY A 160 1.24 -1.68 13.27
C GLY A 160 0.32 -2.17 14.39
N GLY A 161 -0.86 -2.70 14.05
CA GLY A 161 -1.75 -3.38 15.00
C GLY A 161 -2.54 -2.44 15.92
N ARG A 162 -2.53 -1.13 15.67
CA ARG A 162 -3.28 -0.14 16.46
C ARG A 162 -4.67 0.06 15.83
N PRO A 163 -5.76 -0.40 16.48
CA PRO A 163 -7.11 -0.10 16.02
C PRO A 163 -7.30 1.42 15.93
N ARG A 164 -7.92 1.88 14.85
CA ARG A 164 -8.38 3.28 14.75
C ARG A 164 -9.88 3.28 14.54
N GLU A 165 -10.55 4.23 15.18
CA GLU A 165 -11.97 4.49 14.97
C GLU A 165 -12.13 5.64 13.96
N LEU A 166 -13.11 5.52 13.07
CA LEU A 166 -13.48 6.58 12.14
C LEU A 166 -14.93 7.00 12.40
N GLU A 167 -15.16 8.27 12.68
CA GLU A 167 -16.52 8.80 12.84
C GLU A 167 -17.29 8.69 11.52
N ILE A 168 -18.53 8.22 11.61
CA ILE A 168 -19.45 8.09 10.48
C ILE A 168 -20.27 9.39 10.41
N ARG A 169 -19.96 10.20 9.41
CA ARG A 169 -20.53 11.55 9.21
C ARG A 169 -21.44 11.59 8.00
N THR A 170 -21.11 10.87 6.94
CA THR A 170 -21.75 11.04 5.61
C THR A 170 -22.70 9.91 5.26
N GLN A 171 -23.63 10.19 4.34
CA GLN A 171 -24.50 9.15 3.79
C GLN A 171 -23.71 8.11 2.99
N ALA A 172 -22.67 8.53 2.26
CA ALA A 172 -21.80 7.62 1.53
C ALA A 172 -21.11 6.59 2.46
N GLN A 173 -20.68 7.01 3.65
CA GLN A 173 -20.14 6.11 4.68
C GLN A 173 -21.18 5.11 5.17
N ARG A 174 -22.42 5.55 5.43
CA ARG A 174 -23.52 4.66 5.83
C ARG A 174 -23.87 3.66 4.73
N SER A 175 -23.93 4.09 3.47
CA SER A 175 -24.17 3.21 2.31
C SER A 175 -23.05 2.19 2.11
N ALA A 176 -21.79 2.58 2.31
CA ALA A 176 -20.65 1.65 2.24
C ALA A 176 -20.76 0.55 3.30
N LEU A 177 -21.14 0.89 4.53
CA LEU A 177 -21.38 -0.10 5.59
C LEU A 177 -22.55 -1.03 5.26
N ALA A 178 -23.65 -0.50 4.71
CA ALA A 178 -24.78 -1.31 4.28
C ALA A 178 -24.36 -2.31 3.18
N ARG A 179 -23.59 -1.87 2.19
CA ARG A 179 -23.05 -2.71 1.12
C ARG A 179 -22.17 -3.84 1.65
N VAL A 180 -21.30 -3.55 2.61
CA VAL A 180 -20.46 -4.57 3.27
C VAL A 180 -21.32 -5.57 4.05
N ALA A 181 -22.31 -5.10 4.81
CA ALA A 181 -23.19 -5.97 5.58
C ALA A 181 -23.98 -6.92 4.67
N GLU A 182 -24.56 -6.41 3.59
CA GLU A 182 -25.27 -7.20 2.58
C GLU A 182 -24.34 -8.21 1.93
N THR A 183 -23.16 -7.78 1.49
CA THR A 183 -22.17 -8.64 0.84
C THR A 183 -21.74 -9.77 1.77
N ALA A 184 -21.44 -9.47 3.04
CA ALA A 184 -21.06 -10.48 4.03
C ALA A 184 -22.17 -11.51 4.26
N LYS A 185 -23.44 -11.07 4.26
CA LYS A 185 -24.61 -11.96 4.36
C LYS A 185 -24.72 -12.87 3.15
N VAL A 186 -24.65 -12.33 1.93
CA VAL A 186 -24.71 -13.10 0.68
C VAL A 186 -23.55 -14.11 0.59
N LEU A 187 -22.35 -13.72 1.00
CA LEU A 187 -21.18 -14.59 1.00
C LEU A 187 -21.18 -15.61 2.16
N SER A 188 -22.08 -15.48 3.13
CA SER A 188 -22.14 -16.31 4.34
C SER A 188 -20.86 -16.26 5.19
N ASN A 189 -20.25 -15.08 5.32
CA ASN A 189 -19.08 -14.90 6.18
C ASN A 189 -19.49 -14.60 7.64
N ALA A 190 -19.24 -15.55 8.55
CA ALA A 190 -19.62 -15.43 9.96
C ALA A 190 -18.99 -14.23 10.70
N ASN A 191 -17.86 -13.69 10.21
CA ASN A 191 -17.20 -12.54 10.81
C ASN A 191 -17.73 -11.19 10.29
N GLY A 192 -18.76 -11.20 9.43
CA GLY A 192 -19.33 -9.98 8.84
C GLY A 192 -18.40 -9.26 7.85
N ARG A 193 -17.38 -9.96 7.36
CA ARG A 193 -16.42 -9.44 6.38
C ARG A 193 -16.91 -9.68 4.95
N PRO A 194 -16.60 -8.81 3.99
CA PRO A 194 -16.96 -9.02 2.59
C PRO A 194 -16.05 -10.05 1.90
N ILE A 195 -15.45 -11.00 2.62
CA ILE A 195 -14.55 -12.03 2.07
C ILE A 195 -15.33 -13.34 1.96
N PRO A 196 -15.28 -14.09 0.85
CA PRO A 196 -15.91 -15.40 0.80
C PRO A 196 -15.28 -16.33 1.86
N PRO A 197 -16.06 -17.10 2.64
CA PRO A 197 -15.59 -17.87 3.80
C PRO A 197 -14.47 -18.88 3.48
N GLU A 198 -14.39 -19.35 2.23
CA GLU A 198 -13.35 -20.25 1.74
C GLU A 198 -11.98 -19.56 1.52
N TYR A 199 -11.91 -18.22 1.62
CA TYR A 199 -10.69 -17.44 1.49
C TYR A 199 -10.24 -16.87 2.84
N ASN A 200 -8.97 -17.08 3.18
CA ASN A 200 -8.29 -16.22 4.14
C ASN A 200 -7.88 -14.88 3.46
N LEU A 201 -7.43 -13.90 4.24
CA LEU A 201 -7.03 -12.59 3.73
C LEU A 201 -5.98 -12.67 2.60
N LYS A 202 -4.97 -13.54 2.74
CA LYS A 202 -3.89 -13.67 1.76
C LYS A 202 -4.45 -14.17 0.43
N ASP A 203 -5.30 -15.18 0.47
CA ASP A 203 -5.91 -15.74 -0.73
C ASP A 203 -6.94 -14.78 -1.34
N ALA A 204 -7.69 -14.05 -0.52
CA ALA A 204 -8.62 -13.01 -0.97
C ALA A 204 -7.89 -11.89 -1.73
N MET A 205 -6.78 -11.37 -1.19
CA MET A 205 -5.96 -10.36 -1.87
C MET A 205 -5.34 -10.89 -3.18
N LYS A 206 -4.96 -12.18 -3.20
CA LYS A 206 -4.46 -12.84 -4.42
C LYS A 206 -5.56 -12.97 -5.47
N ALA A 207 -6.78 -13.34 -5.07
CA ALA A 207 -7.94 -13.42 -5.94
C ALA A 207 -8.32 -12.04 -6.49
N GLU A 208 -8.37 -11.01 -5.63
CA GLU A 208 -8.59 -9.60 -6.04
C GLU A 208 -7.55 -9.19 -7.08
N SER A 209 -6.25 -9.44 -6.82
CA SER A 209 -5.17 -9.12 -7.77
C SER A 209 -5.34 -9.84 -9.11
N LYS A 210 -5.69 -11.13 -9.09
CA LYS A 210 -5.88 -11.93 -10.30
C LYS A 210 -7.06 -11.42 -11.14
N GLU A 211 -8.18 -11.12 -10.48
CA GLU A 211 -9.38 -10.63 -11.17
C GLU A 211 -9.15 -9.24 -11.77
N TRP A 212 -8.52 -8.34 -11.03
CA TRP A 212 -8.17 -7.01 -11.54
C TRP A 212 -7.27 -7.08 -12.80
N HIS A 213 -6.28 -7.98 -12.80
CA HIS A 213 -5.45 -8.21 -13.99
C HIS A 213 -6.25 -8.81 -15.14
N ARG A 214 -7.18 -9.74 -14.86
CA ARG A 214 -8.07 -10.34 -15.87
C ARG A 214 -8.93 -9.28 -16.56
N LEU A 215 -9.37 -8.25 -15.83
CA LEU A 215 -10.12 -7.11 -16.37
C LEU A 215 -9.23 -6.06 -17.08
N GLY A 216 -7.93 -6.35 -17.23
CA GLY A 216 -6.96 -5.52 -17.94
C GLY A 216 -6.29 -4.44 -17.09
N GLY A 217 -6.49 -4.45 -15.77
CA GLY A 217 -5.90 -3.48 -14.85
C GLY A 217 -4.41 -3.73 -14.62
N THR A 218 -3.55 -3.09 -15.41
CA THR A 218 -2.08 -3.27 -15.33
C THR A 218 -1.33 -1.96 -15.12
N ARG A 219 -0.03 -2.07 -14.80
CA ARG A 219 0.86 -0.91 -14.74
C ARG A 219 1.06 -0.25 -16.11
N ALA A 220 1.11 -1.05 -17.18
CA ALA A 220 1.33 -0.56 -18.54
C ALA A 220 0.21 0.39 -18.99
N VAL A 221 -1.04 0.04 -18.66
CA VAL A 221 -2.22 0.88 -18.96
C VAL A 221 -2.52 1.92 -17.87
N LYS A 222 -1.62 2.09 -16.89
CA LYS A 222 -1.76 3.03 -15.77
C LYS A 222 -3.02 2.81 -14.91
N ALA A 223 -3.56 1.59 -14.87
CA ALA A 223 -4.76 1.21 -14.11
C ALA A 223 -4.50 0.01 -13.20
N ASN A 224 -3.32 -0.05 -12.57
CA ASN A 224 -3.05 -1.09 -11.57
C ASN A 224 -3.88 -0.85 -10.29
N MET A 225 -4.08 -1.89 -9.50
CA MET A 225 -4.88 -1.83 -8.26
C MET A 225 -4.40 -0.78 -7.24
N HIS A 226 -3.11 -0.47 -7.18
CA HIS A 226 -2.60 0.58 -6.29
C HIS A 226 -2.94 1.99 -6.76
N ALA A 227 -3.35 2.17 -8.03
CA ALA A 227 -3.84 3.44 -8.56
C ALA A 227 -5.19 3.83 -7.94
N GLN A 228 -6.09 2.85 -7.71
CA GLN A 228 -7.39 3.05 -7.05
C GLN A 228 -7.24 3.68 -5.65
N ARG A 229 -6.22 3.25 -4.90
CA ARG A 229 -5.90 3.74 -3.55
C ARG A 229 -5.74 5.26 -3.47
N ARG A 230 -5.25 5.92 -4.53
CA ARG A 230 -4.92 7.35 -4.50
C ARG A 230 -6.09 8.26 -4.87
N LEU A 231 -7.14 7.72 -5.48
CA LEU A 231 -8.41 8.43 -5.73
C LEU A 231 -9.11 8.69 -4.40
N ALA A 232 -9.30 7.64 -3.60
CA ALA A 232 -9.85 7.72 -2.26
C ALA A 232 -8.97 8.58 -1.32
N GLU A 233 -7.66 8.32 -1.23
CA GLU A 233 -6.77 9.09 -0.36
C GLU A 233 -6.71 10.59 -0.72
N GLY A 234 -6.85 10.96 -1.99
CA GLY A 234 -6.85 12.35 -2.45
C GLY A 234 -8.11 13.10 -2.02
N ALA A 235 -9.28 12.50 -2.20
CA ALA A 235 -10.56 13.06 -1.77
C ALA A 235 -10.65 13.15 -0.24
N THR A 236 -10.31 12.07 0.48
CA THR A 236 -10.40 12.01 1.94
C THR A 236 -9.35 12.89 2.63
N LYS A 237 -8.10 12.99 2.14
CA LYS A 237 -7.10 13.91 2.73
C LYS A 237 -7.48 15.36 2.55
N THR A 238 -8.05 15.72 1.40
CA THR A 238 -8.51 17.09 1.13
C THR A 238 -9.68 17.45 2.06
N GLN A 239 -10.59 16.51 2.30
CA GLN A 239 -11.73 16.67 3.18
C GLN A 239 -11.33 16.72 4.67
N ILE A 240 -10.46 15.80 5.12
CA ILE A 240 -9.87 15.82 6.47
C ILE A 240 -9.07 17.11 6.72
N ASN A 241 -8.28 17.58 5.74
CA ASN A 241 -7.52 18.82 5.87
C ASN A 241 -8.42 20.07 5.90
N ARG A 242 -9.55 20.06 5.17
CA ARG A 242 -10.55 21.14 5.18
C ARG A 242 -11.31 21.19 6.51
N GLU A 243 -11.62 20.04 7.10
CA GLU A 243 -12.35 19.93 8.36
C GLU A 243 -11.49 20.22 9.60
N LEU A 244 -10.18 19.99 9.56
CA LEU A 244 -9.29 20.13 10.73
C LEU A 244 -8.66 21.52 10.91
N GLY A 245 -8.90 22.50 10.04
CA GLY A 245 -8.54 23.91 10.29
C GLY A 245 -7.07 24.18 10.67
N HIS A 246 -6.15 23.27 10.41
CA HIS A 246 -4.76 23.41 10.79
C HIS A 246 -3.91 23.83 9.60
N GLY A 247 -3.59 25.12 9.59
CA GLY A 247 -2.35 25.60 9.00
C GLY A 247 -1.18 24.90 9.69
N ASN A 248 -0.46 24.05 8.95
CA ASN A 248 0.92 23.77 9.26
C ASN A 248 1.69 23.63 7.95
N HIS A 249 2.29 24.76 7.59
CA HIS A 249 3.42 24.97 6.71
C HIS A 249 4.34 23.74 6.65
N ARG A 250 4.11 22.78 5.73
CA ARG A 250 5.11 21.77 5.25
C ARG A 250 4.59 20.78 4.19
N SER A 251 3.72 21.18 3.27
CA SER A 251 3.67 20.64 1.89
C SER A 251 2.56 21.29 1.08
N LEU A 252 2.80 22.51 0.58
CA LEU A 252 1.90 23.19 -0.34
C LEU A 252 2.21 22.92 -1.83
N GLY A 253 3.28 22.21 -2.15
CA GLY A 253 3.69 21.99 -3.54
C GLY A 253 3.17 20.69 -4.12
N SER A 254 1.88 20.60 -4.50
CA SER A 254 1.43 19.73 -5.63
C SER A 254 -0.09 19.71 -5.90
N TYR A 255 -0.89 20.63 -5.37
CA TYR A 255 -2.29 20.73 -5.81
C TYR A 255 -2.38 21.60 -7.07
N ALA A 256 -3.01 21.04 -8.11
CA ALA A 256 -3.33 21.62 -9.41
C ALA A 256 -2.14 21.85 -10.37
N LYS A 257 -2.05 20.99 -11.40
CA LYS A 257 -2.12 21.49 -12.77
C LYS A 257 -3.18 20.68 -13.51
N SER A 258 -4.15 21.44 -14.02
CA SER A 258 -5.22 21.11 -14.95
C SER A 258 -4.77 20.22 -16.11
#